data_AF-A0A286UY44-F1
#
_entry.id   AF-A0A286UY44-F1
#
_cell.length_a   1.000
_cell.length_b   1.000
_cell.length_c   1.000
_cell.angle_alpha   90.00
_cell.angle_beta   90.00
_cell.angle_gamma   90.00
#
_symmetry.space_group_name_H-M   'P 1'
#
loop_
_entity.id
_entity.type
_entity.pdbx_description
1 polymer ?
#
loop_
_entity_poly.entity_id
_entity_poly.type
_entity_poly.pdbx_seq_one_letter_code
_entity_poly.pdbx_strand_id
1 'polypeptide(L)'
;MQSEKRILEKIKNIAFIYKQIRLITLEGSRVNKKAKKDKYQDYDISFFLKSKNLRKLLNLNKNKDIKKAKLPKFIKNFGEILFYQAPESFEFYKADLPKNWVSFLVIFKNGVRVDFKFITLKSLKHYYKFEL
;
A
#
# COMPACT_ATOMS: atom_id res chain seq x y z
N MET A 1 -5.19 -13.97 15.95
CA MET A 1 -4.65 -12.93 15.05
C MET A 1 -3.49 -13.53 14.26
N GLN A 2 -3.32 -13.23 12.96
CA GLN A 2 -2.16 -13.76 12.21
C GLN A 2 -0.85 -13.21 12.81
N SER A 3 0.19 -14.04 12.88
CA SER A 3 1.50 -13.62 13.39
C SER A 3 2.18 -12.64 12.43
N GLU A 4 2.98 -11.73 12.97
CA GLU A 4 3.78 -10.77 12.20
C GLU A 4 4.66 -11.47 11.17
N LYS A 5 5.32 -12.56 11.57
CA LYS A 5 6.10 -13.41 10.66
C LYS A 5 5.30 -13.83 9.43
N ARG A 6 4.05 -14.27 9.59
CA ARG A 6 3.20 -14.71 8.47
C ARG A 6 2.81 -13.56 7.55
N ILE A 7 2.61 -12.35 8.07
CA ILE A 7 2.34 -11.17 7.25
C ILE A 7 3.59 -10.76 6.47
N LEU A 8 4.76 -10.72 7.11
CA LEU A 8 6.02 -10.41 6.44
C LEU A 8 6.35 -11.41 5.32
N GLU A 9 6.10 -12.70 5.53
CA GLU A 9 6.28 -13.70 4.47
C GLU A 9 5.33 -13.48 3.28
N LYS A 10 4.08 -13.06 3.52
CA LYS A 10 3.17 -12.67 2.42
C LYS A 10 3.70 -11.48 1.62
N ILE A 11 4.27 -10.47 2.31
CA ILE A 11 4.87 -9.29 1.67
C ILE A 11 6.06 -9.70 0.80
N LYS A 12 6.96 -10.53 1.33
CA LYS A 12 8.09 -11.08 0.57
C LYS A 12 7.63 -11.86 -0.65
N ASN A 13 6.63 -12.73 -0.49
CA ASN A 13 6.07 -13.52 -1.61
C ASN A 13 5.48 -12.63 -2.71
N ILE A 14 4.89 -11.49 -2.37
CA ILE A 14 4.44 -10.51 -3.37
C ILE A 14 5.62 -10.00 -4.21
N ALA A 15 6.78 -9.73 -3.61
CA ALA A 15 7.97 -9.30 -4.34
C ALA A 15 8.43 -10.35 -5.37
N PHE A 16 8.36 -11.63 -5.02
CA PHE A 16 8.75 -12.73 -5.90
C PHE A 16 7.74 -12.96 -7.04
N ILE A 17 6.45 -12.87 -6.76
CA ILE A 17 5.37 -13.14 -7.73
C ILE A 17 5.19 -11.96 -8.70
N TYR A 18 5.16 -10.73 -8.18
CA TYR A 18 4.85 -9.53 -8.95
C TYR A 18 6.13 -8.84 -9.40
N LYS A 19 6.80 -9.43 -10.41
CA LYS A 19 8.10 -8.95 -10.97
C LYS A 19 8.12 -7.48 -11.41
N GLN A 20 6.97 -6.83 -11.56
CA GLN A 20 6.88 -5.39 -11.86
C GLN A 20 7.14 -4.48 -10.65
N ILE A 21 6.98 -5.01 -9.44
CA ILE A 21 7.32 -4.35 -8.18
C ILE A 21 8.84 -4.36 -8.06
N ARG A 22 9.43 -3.19 -7.81
CA ARG A 22 10.89 -2.99 -7.78
C ARG A 22 11.43 -2.74 -6.38
N LEU A 23 10.60 -2.22 -5.50
CA LEU A 23 10.92 -2.02 -4.09
C LEU A 23 9.63 -2.15 -3.29
N ILE A 24 9.77 -2.68 -2.07
CA ILE A 24 8.74 -2.68 -1.04
C ILE A 24 9.37 -2.12 0.22
N THR A 25 8.68 -1.19 0.88
CA THR A 25 9.06 -0.68 2.20
C THR A 25 8.00 -1.07 3.22
N LEU A 26 8.44 -1.24 4.47
CA LEU A 26 7.58 -1.35 5.64
C LEU A 26 7.88 -0.13 6.52
N GLU A 27 6.84 0.60 6.89
CA GLU A 27 6.91 1.88 7.59
C GLU A 27 6.14 1.83 8.92
N GLY A 28 5.95 2.99 9.53
CA GLY A 28 5.02 3.19 10.63
C GLY A 28 5.42 2.53 11.94
N SER A 29 4.42 2.24 12.75
CA SER A 29 4.61 1.87 14.16
C SER A 29 5.34 0.52 14.34
N ARG A 30 5.31 -0.37 13.35
CA ARG A 30 5.95 -1.70 13.43
C ARG A 30 7.46 -1.67 13.27
N VAL A 31 8.00 -0.68 12.55
CA VAL A 31 9.45 -0.48 12.39
C VAL A 31 10.01 0.56 13.35
N ASN A 32 9.14 1.34 14.01
CA ASN A 32 9.54 2.29 15.05
C ASN A 32 9.86 1.54 16.37
N LYS A 33 11.15 1.49 16.74
CA LYS A 33 11.63 0.86 17.98
C LYS A 33 11.06 1.49 19.27
N LYS A 34 10.61 2.74 19.21
CA LYS A 34 10.01 3.46 20.36
C LYS A 34 8.51 3.20 20.51
N ALA A 35 7.85 2.68 19.48
CA ALA A 35 6.42 2.40 19.54
C ALA A 35 6.16 1.16 20.39
N LYS A 36 5.15 1.24 21.28
CA LYS A 36 4.70 0.08 22.04
C LYS A 36 4.04 -0.91 21.08
N LYS A 37 4.53 -2.16 21.08
CA LYS A 37 3.93 -3.20 20.25
C LYS A 37 2.60 -3.66 20.83
N ASP A 38 1.57 -3.71 19.99
CA ASP A 38 0.25 -4.17 20.39
C ASP A 38 -0.54 -4.81 19.24
N LYS A 39 -1.76 -5.25 19.54
CA LYS A 39 -2.64 -5.94 18.60
C LYS A 39 -3.40 -5.00 17.64
N TYR A 40 -3.37 -3.70 17.89
CA TYR A 40 -4.08 -2.67 17.13
C TYR A 40 -3.20 -2.04 16.04
N GLN A 41 -1.89 -2.24 16.11
CA GLN A 41 -0.94 -1.82 15.07
C GLN A 41 -1.29 -2.41 13.70
N ASP A 42 -1.38 -1.53 12.71
CA ASP A 42 -1.47 -1.82 11.28
C ASP A 42 -0.09 -2.08 10.65
N TYR A 43 -0.09 -2.32 9.34
CA TYR A 43 1.11 -2.42 8.52
C TYR A 43 1.06 -1.34 7.45
N ASP A 44 2.03 -0.43 7.48
CA ASP A 44 2.23 0.57 6.42
C ASP A 44 3.18 0.02 5.36
N ILE A 45 2.69 -0.23 4.16
CA ILE A 45 3.45 -0.88 3.09
C ILE A 45 3.43 -0.02 1.84
N SER A 46 4.60 0.39 1.37
CA SER A 46 4.72 1.08 0.07
C SER A 46 5.30 0.17 -1.00
N PHE A 47 4.62 0.09 -2.14
CA PHE A 47 5.07 -0.61 -3.35
C PHE A 47 5.56 0.39 -4.39
N PHE A 48 6.77 0.17 -4.90
CA PHE A 48 7.36 1.02 -5.94
C PHE A 48 7.41 0.31 -7.28
N LEU A 49 6.87 0.98 -8.31
CA LEU A 49 6.80 0.44 -9.67
C LEU A 49 7.19 1.50 -10.70
N LYS A 50 7.57 1.06 -11.91
CA LYS A 50 7.62 1.96 -13.07
C LYS A 50 6.20 2.48 -13.37
N SER A 51 6.07 3.72 -13.84
CA SER A 51 4.75 4.38 -14.02
C SER A 51 3.76 3.57 -14.89
N LYS A 52 4.23 2.95 -15.98
CA LYS A 52 3.38 2.07 -16.83
C LYS A 52 2.83 0.87 -16.06
N ASN A 53 3.64 0.27 -15.19
CA ASN A 53 3.27 -0.90 -14.41
C ASN A 53 2.33 -0.53 -13.28
N LEU A 54 2.55 0.60 -12.60
CA LEU A 54 1.65 1.13 -11.58
C LEU A 54 0.26 1.36 -12.18
N ARG A 55 0.18 2.04 -13.34
CA ARG A 55 -1.10 2.25 -14.03
C ARG A 55 -1.80 0.94 -14.36
N LYS A 56 -1.08 -0.04 -14.92
CA LYS A 56 -1.63 -1.37 -15.21
C LYS A 56 -2.14 -2.07 -13.94
N LEU A 57 -1.36 -2.02 -12.85
CA LEU A 57 -1.69 -2.66 -11.58
C LEU A 57 -2.95 -2.09 -10.95
N LEU A 58 -3.11 -0.76 -11.01
CA LEU A 58 -4.25 -0.02 -10.49
C LEU A 58 -5.43 0.10 -11.47
N ASN A 59 -5.36 -0.62 -12.60
CA ASN A 59 -6.38 -0.59 -13.67
C ASN A 59 -6.67 0.82 -14.24
N LEU A 60 -5.62 1.64 -14.35
CA LEU A 60 -5.63 2.97 -14.93
C LEU A 60 -5.19 2.90 -16.40
N ASN A 61 -5.94 3.54 -17.30
CA ASN A 61 -5.54 3.72 -18.69
C ASN A 61 -4.85 5.09 -18.87
N LYS A 62 -4.45 5.44 -20.11
CA LYS A 62 -3.74 6.69 -20.41
C LYS A 62 -4.52 7.95 -19.98
N ASN A 63 -5.86 7.87 -19.98
CA ASN A 63 -6.74 9.03 -19.76
C ASN A 63 -7.44 9.01 -18.39
N LYS A 64 -7.20 8.00 -17.55
CA LYS A 64 -7.81 7.90 -16.22
C LYS A 64 -6.98 8.63 -15.19
N ASP A 65 -7.66 9.49 -14.45
CA ASP A 65 -7.17 10.13 -13.23
C ASP A 65 -6.82 9.07 -12.17
N ILE A 66 -5.84 9.38 -11.35
CA ILE A 66 -5.40 8.57 -10.22
C ILE A 66 -6.55 8.30 -9.25
N LYS A 67 -7.54 9.21 -9.18
CA LYS A 67 -8.81 9.07 -8.46
C LYS A 67 -9.67 7.87 -8.88
N LYS A 68 -9.38 7.24 -10.02
CA LYS A 68 -10.10 6.06 -10.53
C LYS A 68 -9.32 4.76 -10.30
N ALA A 69 -8.27 4.81 -9.48
CA ALA A 69 -7.47 3.64 -9.15
C ALA A 69 -8.32 2.56 -8.48
N LYS A 70 -8.07 1.30 -8.84
CA LYS A 70 -8.75 0.15 -8.24
C LYS A 70 -7.76 -0.64 -7.39
N LEU A 71 -8.27 -1.15 -6.28
CA LEU A 71 -7.52 -1.99 -5.35
C LEU A 71 -6.93 -3.21 -6.08
N PRO A 72 -5.60 -3.44 -6.03
CA PRO A 72 -4.99 -4.60 -6.68
C PRO A 72 -5.49 -5.93 -6.14
N LYS A 73 -5.79 -6.87 -7.05
CA LYS A 73 -6.36 -8.20 -6.69
C LYS A 73 -5.50 -9.00 -5.71
N PHE A 74 -4.17 -8.83 -5.76
CA PHE A 74 -3.24 -9.55 -4.90
C PHE A 74 -3.40 -9.23 -3.41
N ILE A 75 -4.04 -8.11 -3.08
CA ILE A 75 -4.30 -7.71 -1.70
C ILE A 75 -5.17 -8.75 -0.97
N LYS A 76 -5.96 -9.54 -1.71
CA LYS A 76 -6.71 -10.68 -1.16
C LYS A 76 -5.81 -11.77 -0.54
N ASN A 77 -4.50 -11.79 -0.85
CA ASN A 77 -3.55 -12.72 -0.23
C ASN A 77 -3.37 -12.46 1.27
N PHE A 78 -3.69 -11.25 1.75
CA PHE A 78 -3.64 -10.91 3.18
C PHE A 78 -4.85 -11.47 3.94
N GLY A 79 -6.00 -11.62 3.27
CA GLY A 79 -7.21 -12.23 3.81
C GLY A 79 -8.46 -11.79 3.04
N GLU A 80 -9.62 -12.20 3.53
CA GLU A 80 -10.89 -11.64 3.06
C GLU A 80 -11.01 -10.18 3.53
N ILE A 81 -11.30 -9.28 2.59
CA ILE A 81 -11.45 -7.85 2.88
C ILE A 81 -12.78 -7.65 3.60
N LEU A 82 -12.74 -7.04 4.79
CA LEU A 82 -13.93 -6.59 5.51
C LEU A 82 -14.37 -5.23 4.98
N PHE A 83 -13.40 -4.30 4.86
CA PHE A 83 -13.64 -2.92 4.44
C PHE A 83 -12.36 -2.32 3.84
N TYR A 84 -12.48 -1.35 2.95
CA TYR A 84 -11.34 -0.53 2.55
C TYR A 84 -11.74 0.89 2.15
N GLN A 85 -10.80 1.81 2.27
CA GLN A 85 -10.89 3.19 1.78
C GLN A 85 -9.86 3.43 0.69
N ALA A 86 -10.16 4.38 -0.20
CA ALA A 86 -9.26 4.89 -1.22
C ALA A 86 -9.27 6.43 -1.13
N PRO A 87 -8.49 7.02 -0.20
CA PRO A 87 -8.52 8.46 0.08
C PRO A 87 -8.33 9.33 -1.17
N GLU A 88 -7.43 8.93 -2.07
CA GLU A 88 -7.17 9.65 -3.32
C GLU A 88 -8.34 9.64 -4.30
N SER A 89 -9.35 8.79 -4.08
CA SER A 89 -10.55 8.70 -4.89
C SER A 89 -11.74 9.47 -4.31
N PHE A 90 -11.58 10.12 -3.15
CA PHE A 90 -12.67 10.88 -2.53
C PHE A 90 -12.97 12.19 -3.29
N GLU A 91 -14.26 12.52 -3.37
CA GLU A 91 -14.73 13.76 -4.00
C GLU A 91 -14.78 14.93 -3.01
N PHE A 92 -15.20 14.66 -1.77
CA PHE A 92 -15.45 15.67 -0.74
C PHE A 92 -14.22 16.06 0.09
N TYR A 93 -13.17 15.24 0.07
CA TYR A 93 -11.96 15.47 0.85
C TYR A 93 -10.74 15.50 -0.06
N LYS A 94 -9.82 16.43 0.20
CA LYS A 94 -8.52 16.43 -0.45
C LYS A 94 -7.67 15.32 0.13
N ALA A 95 -6.94 14.61 -0.73
CA ALA A 95 -5.96 13.63 -0.30
C ALA A 95 -4.68 14.33 0.17
N ASP A 96 -4.07 13.80 1.23
CA ASP A 96 -2.87 14.35 1.84
C ASP A 96 -1.58 13.81 1.20
N LEU A 97 -1.68 12.75 0.38
CA LEU A 97 -0.51 12.17 -0.27
C LEU A 97 0.00 13.01 -1.45
N PRO A 98 1.31 12.95 -1.74
CA PRO A 98 1.88 13.61 -2.90
C PRO A 98 1.20 13.20 -4.22
N LYS A 99 1.20 14.13 -5.18
CA LYS A 99 0.57 13.92 -6.49
C LYS A 99 1.03 12.61 -7.15
N ASN A 100 0.06 11.84 -7.66
CA ASN A 100 0.24 10.53 -8.32
C ASN A 100 0.64 9.36 -7.40
N TRP A 101 0.56 9.52 -6.09
CA TRP A 101 0.56 8.40 -5.17
C TRP A 101 -0.87 7.90 -5.00
N VAL A 102 -1.03 6.63 -4.63
CA VAL A 102 -2.33 6.04 -4.34
C VAL A 102 -2.22 5.22 -3.09
N SER A 103 -3.16 5.39 -2.18
CA SER A 103 -3.29 4.59 -0.99
C SER A 103 -4.59 3.80 -0.97
N PHE A 104 -4.53 2.67 -0.29
CA PHE A 104 -5.71 1.93 0.13
C PHE A 104 -5.54 1.51 1.58
N LEU A 105 -6.45 1.94 2.44
CA LEU A 105 -6.49 1.57 3.85
C LEU A 105 -7.43 0.38 3.97
N VAL A 106 -6.91 -0.80 4.30
CA VAL A 106 -7.66 -2.07 4.20
C VAL A 106 -7.76 -2.75 5.55
N ILE A 107 -8.98 -3.09 5.94
CA ILE A 107 -9.29 -3.92 7.11
C ILE A 107 -9.73 -5.29 6.61
N PHE A 108 -9.08 -6.35 7.10
CA PHE A 108 -9.41 -7.73 6.77
C PHE A 108 -10.27 -8.37 7.86
N LYS A 109 -11.12 -9.35 7.50
CA LYS A 109 -11.97 -10.08 8.46
C LYS A 109 -11.18 -10.81 9.55
N ASN A 110 -9.91 -11.11 9.31
CA ASN A 110 -9.01 -11.72 10.30
C ASN A 110 -8.41 -10.72 11.31
N GLY A 111 -8.86 -9.45 11.28
CA GLY A 111 -8.42 -8.37 12.16
C GLY A 111 -7.13 -7.68 11.74
N VAL A 112 -6.47 -8.14 10.67
CA VAL A 112 -5.28 -7.47 10.13
C VAL A 112 -5.71 -6.16 9.46
N ARG A 113 -4.92 -5.11 9.68
CA ARG A 113 -5.07 -3.79 9.05
C ARG A 113 -3.80 -3.49 8.26
N VAL A 114 -3.95 -3.04 7.02
CA VAL A 114 -2.82 -2.73 6.15
C VAL A 114 -3.13 -1.49 5.33
N ASP A 115 -2.21 -0.54 5.39
CA ASP A 115 -2.23 0.70 4.62
C ASP A 115 -1.25 0.53 3.46
N PHE A 116 -1.79 0.38 2.25
CA PHE A 116 -1.02 0.12 1.05
C PHE A 116 -0.79 1.41 0.28
N LYS A 117 0.45 1.82 0.06
CA LYS A 117 0.81 2.93 -0.85
C LYS A 117 1.38 2.36 -2.16
N PHE A 118 0.98 2.94 -3.29
CA PHE A 118 1.48 2.61 -4.63
C PHE A 118 2.15 3.83 -5.22
N ILE A 119 3.47 3.74 -5.40
CA ILE A 119 4.34 4.87 -5.68
C ILE A 119 5.14 4.60 -6.95
N THR A 120 5.32 5.63 -7.77
CA THR A 120 6.21 5.50 -8.93
C THR A 120 7.68 5.57 -8.50
N LEU A 121 8.56 4.80 -9.13
CA LEU A 121 10.01 4.86 -8.86
C LEU A 121 10.60 6.27 -9.06
N LYS A 122 10.00 7.09 -9.93
CA LYS A 122 10.43 8.48 -10.12
C LYS A 122 10.24 9.32 -8.84
N SER A 123 9.31 8.92 -7.98
CA SER A 123 9.02 9.59 -6.71
C SER A 123 9.91 9.12 -5.56
N LEU A 124 10.85 8.19 -5.77
CA LEU A 124 11.65 7.60 -4.68
C LEU A 124 12.43 8.65 -3.86
N LYS A 125 13.02 9.65 -4.53
CA LYS A 125 13.70 10.77 -3.84
C LYS A 125 12.75 11.63 -3.00
N HIS A 126 11.53 11.84 -3.49
CA HIS A 126 10.50 12.58 -2.73
C HIS A 126 10.07 11.75 -1.54
N TYR A 127 9.82 10.45 -1.75
CA TYR A 127 9.40 9.53 -0.71
C TYR A 127 10.32 9.54 0.52
N TYR A 128 11.64 9.50 0.32
CA TYR A 128 12.59 9.60 1.44
C TYR A 128 12.51 10.89 2.23
N LYS A 129 12.04 12.01 1.64
CA LYS A 129 11.85 13.28 2.37
C LYS A 129 10.48 13.39 3.04
N PHE A 130 9.53 12.54 2.63
CA PHE A 130 8.17 12.57 3.11
C PHE A 130 7.99 11.64 4.32
N GLU A 131 8.63 10.46 4.29
CA GLU A 131 8.49 9.44 5.35
C GLU A 131 9.64 9.41 6.37
N LEU A 132 10.77 10.09 6.11
CA LEU A 132 11.91 10.23 7.04
C LEU A 132 12.07 11.68 7.47
#